data_AF-A0A5D0RJQ1-F1
#
_entry.id   AF-A0A5D0RJQ1-F1
#
_cell.length_a   1.000
_cell.length_b   1.000
_cell.length_c   1.000
_cell.angle_alpha   90.00
_cell.angle_beta   90.00
_cell.angle_gamma   90.00
#
_symmetry.space_group_name_H-M   'P 1'
#
loop_
_entity.id
_entity.type
_entity.pdbx_description
1 polymer ?
#
loop_
_entity_poly.entity_id
_entity_poly.type
_entity_poly.pdbx_seq_one_letter_code
_entity_poly.pdbx_strand_id
1 'polypeptide(L)' 'MNIEQIIRMITRMVMRRAMNRGINAGIDLAAGRGKPKQDMTPEERRQTRQARQAAKRARQAARLTRRMR' A
#
# COMPACT_ATOMS: atom_id res chain seq x y z
N MET A 1 20.32 20.71 21.93
CA MET A 1 19.31 20.08 21.06
C MET A 1 18.24 21.11 20.78
N ASN A 2 18.10 21.57 19.53
CA ASN A 2 17.12 22.62 19.21
C ASN A 2 15.71 22.03 19.22
N ILE A 3 14.81 22.62 20.01
CA ILE A 3 13.36 22.32 20.00
C ILE A 3 12.81 22.33 18.57
N GLU A 4 13.34 23.22 17.75
CA GLU A 4 12.99 23.34 16.34
C GLU A 4 13.40 22.11 15.49
N GLN A 5 14.48 21.42 15.84
CA GLN A 5 14.85 20.14 15.22
C GLN A 5 13.92 19.02 15.68
N ILE A 6 13.52 19.02 16.95
CA ILE A 6 12.57 18.05 17.51
C ILE A 6 11.20 18.18 16.84
N ILE A 7 10.68 19.41 16.69
CA ILE A 7 9.42 19.68 15.98
C ILE A 7 9.51 19.22 14.53
N ARG A 8 10.60 19.57 13.81
CA ARG A 8 10.80 19.11 12.43
C ARG A 8 10.84 17.58 12.31
N MET A 9 11.42 16.88 13.28
CA MET A 9 11.43 15.42 13.32
C MET A 9 10.04 14.83 13.58
N ILE A 10 9.30 15.37 14.56
CA ILE A 10 7.96 14.90 14.91
C ILE A 10 7.00 15.11 13.74
N THR A 11 6.98 16.30 13.15
CA THR A 11 6.12 16.59 11.98
C THR A 11 6.42 15.65 10.82
N ARG A 12 7.71 15.39 10.53
CA ARG A 12 8.09 14.42 9.49
C ARG A 12 7.63 13.01 9.84
N MET A 13 7.78 12.57 11.09
CA MET A 13 7.32 11.24 11.51
C MET A 13 5.81 11.09 11.43
N VAL A 14 5.05 12.09 11.88
CA VAL A 14 3.58 12.09 11.83
C VAL A 14 3.10 12.13 10.39
N MET A 15 3.61 13.03 9.55
CA MET A 15 3.28 13.09 8.13
C MET A 15 3.60 11.80 7.41
N ARG A 16 4.78 11.21 7.66
CA ARG A 16 5.17 9.94 7.05
C ARG A 16 4.24 8.81 7.48
N ARG A 17 3.83 8.76 8.74
CA ARG A 17 2.92 7.71 9.25
C ARG A 17 1.49 7.93 8.78
N ALA A 18 1.04 9.18 8.71
CA ALA A 18 -0.27 9.58 8.19
C ALA A 18 -0.38 9.32 6.70
N MET A 19 0.61 9.70 5.89
CA MET A 19 0.65 9.36 4.46
C MET A 19 0.74 7.86 4.25
N ASN A 20 1.62 7.15 4.97
CA ASN A 20 1.71 5.70 4.83
C ASN A 20 0.39 5.00 5.20
N ARG A 21 -0.32 5.45 6.24
CA ARG A 21 -1.63 4.87 6.58
C ARG A 21 -2.74 5.34 5.65
N GLY A 22 -2.76 6.62 5.26
CA GLY A 22 -3.79 7.23 4.41
C GLY A 22 -3.70 6.78 2.96
N ILE A 23 -2.50 6.61 2.41
CA ILE A 23 -2.31 6.04 1.07
C ILE A 23 -2.65 4.55 1.09
N ASN A 24 -2.22 3.79 2.11
CA ASN A 24 -2.58 2.37 2.19
C ASN A 24 -4.09 2.19 2.40
N ALA A 25 -4.73 2.97 3.27
CA ALA A 25 -6.17 2.94 3.51
C ALA A 25 -6.96 3.45 2.30
N GLY A 26 -6.49 4.50 1.63
CA GLY A 26 -7.09 5.05 0.42
C GLY A 26 -6.96 4.11 -0.77
N ILE A 27 -5.81 3.44 -0.93
CA ILE A 27 -5.64 2.38 -1.92
C ILE A 27 -6.45 1.14 -1.55
N ASP A 28 -6.50 0.72 -0.29
CA ASP A 28 -7.32 -0.42 0.13
C ASP A 28 -8.83 -0.10 -0.07
N LEU A 29 -9.26 1.14 0.16
CA LEU A 29 -10.62 1.62 -0.07
C LEU A 29 -10.94 1.72 -1.58
N ALA A 30 -10.06 2.36 -2.35
CA ALA A 30 -10.22 2.54 -3.79
C ALA A 30 -10.04 1.23 -4.59
N ALA A 31 -9.21 0.30 -4.10
CA ALA A 31 -9.02 -1.02 -4.69
C ALA A 31 -10.06 -2.05 -4.20
N GLY A 32 -11.13 -1.62 -3.54
CA GLY A 32 -12.29 -2.47 -3.25
C GLY A 32 -12.08 -3.48 -2.12
N ARG A 33 -11.13 -3.26 -1.21
CA ARG A 33 -10.85 -4.13 -0.07
C ARG A 33 -11.83 -3.95 1.10
N GLY A 34 -13.01 -3.42 0.84
CA GLY A 34 -14.09 -3.30 1.84
C GLY A 34 -14.76 -4.63 2.17
N LYS A 35 -14.71 -5.65 1.29
CA LYS A 35 -15.35 -6.94 1.54
C LYS A 35 -14.34 -7.96 2.07
N PRO A 36 -14.48 -8.47 3.31
CA PRO A 36 -13.82 -9.69 3.76
C PRO A 36 -13.96 -10.77 2.68
N LYS A 37 -12.97 -11.65 2.48
CA LYS A 37 -13.07 -12.79 1.52
C LYS A 37 -14.37 -13.60 1.67
N GLN A 38 -14.94 -13.54 2.87
CA GLN A 38 -16.18 -14.14 3.35
C GLN A 38 -17.41 -13.57 2.61
N ASP A 39 -17.43 -12.25 2.36
CA ASP A 39 -18.53 -11.50 1.76
C ASP A 39 -18.35 -11.22 0.26
N MET A 40 -17.27 -11.73 -0.34
CA MET A 40 -17.00 -11.57 -1.77
C MET A 40 -17.79 -12.61 -2.57
N THR A 41 -18.51 -12.13 -3.59
CA THR A 41 -19.16 -12.99 -4.58
C THR A 41 -18.10 -13.83 -5.34
N PRO A 42 -18.45 -14.99 -5.91
CA PRO A 42 -17.51 -15.84 -6.64
C PRO A 42 -16.79 -15.11 -7.78
N GLU A 43 -17.45 -14.13 -8.40
CA GLU A 43 -16.92 -13.31 -9.50
C GLU A 43 -15.90 -12.28 -9.01
N GLU A 44 -16.20 -11.55 -7.92
CA GLU A 44 -15.27 -10.63 -7.27
C GLU A 44 -14.00 -11.35 -6.78
N ARG A 45 -14.13 -12.60 -6.32
CA ARG A 45 -12.97 -13.44 -5.93
C ARG A 45 -12.06 -13.76 -7.13
N ARG A 46 -12.62 -14.00 -8.32
CA ARG A 46 -11.85 -14.28 -9.54
C ARG A 46 -11.07 -13.04 -10.00
N GLN A 47 -11.74 -11.89 -10.07
CA GLN A 47 -11.08 -10.62 -10.41
C GLN A 47 -9.97 -10.28 -9.42
N THR A 48 -10.21 -10.44 -8.11
CA THR A 48 -9.20 -10.20 -7.08
C THR A 48 -8.00 -11.14 -7.21
N ARG A 49 -8.22 -12.41 -7.55
CA ARG A 49 -7.14 -13.38 -7.80
C ARG A 49 -6.30 -12.97 -9.01
N GLN A 50 -6.93 -12.56 -10.10
CA GLN A 50 -6.23 -12.08 -11.31
C GLN A 50 -5.42 -10.81 -11.01
N ALA A 51 -6.03 -9.82 -10.34
CA ALA A 51 -5.35 -8.59 -9.93
C ALA A 51 -4.14 -8.88 -9.02
N ARG A 52 -4.28 -9.81 -8.06
CA ARG A 52 -3.16 -10.25 -7.20
C ARG A 52 -2.04 -10.93 -7.98
N GLN A 53 -2.36 -11.73 -8.99
CA GLN A 53 -1.36 -12.39 -9.84
C GLN A 53 -0.61 -11.36 -10.69
N ALA A 54 -1.32 -10.41 -11.30
CA ALA A 54 -0.71 -9.32 -12.05
C ALA A 54 0.22 -8.48 -11.16
N ALA A 55 -0.24 -8.10 -9.96
CA ALA A 55 0.57 -7.37 -8.99
C ALA A 55 1.82 -8.16 -8.54
N LYS A 56 1.73 -9.49 -8.38
CA LYS A 56 2.88 -10.34 -8.05
C LYS A 56 3.93 -10.31 -9.16
N ARG A 57 3.54 -10.44 -10.42
CA ARG A 57 4.45 -10.39 -11.58
C ARG A 57 5.12 -9.02 -11.69
N ALA A 58 4.35 -7.94 -11.54
CA ALA A 58 4.90 -6.59 -11.52
C ALA A 58 5.93 -6.38 -10.40
N ARG A 59 5.66 -6.89 -9.19
CA ARG A 59 6.63 -6.85 -8.07
C ARG A 59 7.89 -7.66 -8.35
N GLN A 60 7.79 -8.80 -9.01
CA GLN A 60 8.95 -9.61 -9.39
C GLN A 60 9.82 -8.87 -10.41
N ALA A 61 9.20 -8.29 -11.45
CA ALA A 61 9.90 -7.46 -12.42
C ALA A 61 10.59 -6.27 -11.76
N ALA A 62 9.88 -5.51 -10.92
CA ALA A 62 10.46 -4.38 -10.19
C ALA A 62 11.61 -4.78 -9.27
N ARG A 63 11.54 -5.96 -8.63
CA ARG A 63 12.65 -6.49 -7.82
C ARG A 63 13.87 -6.83 -8.65
N LEU A 64 13.67 -7.39 -9.84
CA LEU A 64 14.76 -7.67 -10.77
C LEU A 64 15.43 -6.36 -11.21
N THR A 65 14.63 -5.39 -11.67
CA THR A 65 15.11 -4.05 -12.04
C THR A 65 15.89 -3.38 -10.92
N ARG A 66 15.41 -3.50 -9.66
CA ARG A 66 16.10 -2.93 -8.49
C ARG A 66 17.42 -3.61 -8.15
N ARG A 67 17.61 -4.88 -8.54
CA ARG A 67 18.88 -5.60 -8.35
C ARG A 67 19.90 -5.34 -9.47
N MET A 68 19.42 -4.88 -10.63
CA MET A 68 20.26 -4.55 -11.78
C MET A 68 20.73 -3.09 -11.79
N ARG A 69 20.14 -2.22 -10.94
CA ARG A 69 20.59 -0.85 -10.71
C ARG A 69 21.60 -0.79 -9.56
#